data_AF-A0A1G1I0J4-F1
#
_entry.id   AF-A0A1G1I0J4-F1
#
_cell.length_a   1.000
_cell.length_b   1.000
_cell.length_c   1.000
_cell.angle_alpha   90.00
_cell.angle_beta   90.00
_cell.angle_gamma   90.00
#
_symmetry.space_group_name_H-M   'P 1'
#
loop_
_entity.id
_entity.type
_entity.pdbx_description
1 polymer ?
#
loop_
_entity_poly.entity_id
_entity_poly.type
_entity_poly.pdbx_seq_one_letter_code
_entity_poly.pdbx_strand_id
1 'polypeptide(L)'
;MRRRQIHYRVVLISLLGVLLVQGCAYLQHETQEHPIAITERDAALLHPRSRYVSHHRHLSTEESRRINERLGHEATRPDELIGYYAVTRWPKRPTGETGTVFLEPVRTEHGTLSLLVSVKDGVPQRLAVKDGPSAAAVTHEFLDQFLGRDLDHSYEVGRDPDAFHRVPSPLAPIEGRWELSQRIAEAVRKILVIAEALGV
;
A
#
# COMPACT_ATOMS: atom_id res chain seq x y z
N MET A 1 42.01 49.99 -41.23
CA MET A 1 41.04 50.00 -40.11
C MET A 1 40.18 48.73 -40.10
N ARG A 2 40.78 47.56 -39.82
CA ARG A 2 40.10 46.24 -39.79
C ARG A 2 40.50 45.44 -38.54
N ARG A 3 40.47 46.08 -37.36
CA ARG A 3 40.88 45.44 -36.09
C ARG A 3 39.88 45.57 -34.94
N ARG A 4 38.65 46.04 -35.20
CA ARG A 4 37.60 46.19 -34.18
C ARG A 4 36.43 45.21 -34.30
N GLN A 5 36.31 44.45 -35.39
CA GLN A 5 35.16 43.58 -35.62
C GLN A 5 35.28 42.16 -35.06
N ILE A 6 36.48 41.73 -34.66
CA ILE A 6 36.72 40.35 -34.19
C ILE A 6 36.42 40.23 -32.68
N HIS A 7 36.63 41.29 -31.89
CA HIS A 7 36.44 41.22 -30.44
C HIS A 7 34.97 41.19 -29.99
N TYR A 8 34.03 41.73 -30.78
CA TYR A 8 32.61 41.67 -30.42
C TYR A 8 31.95 40.31 -30.69
N ARG A 9 32.51 39.48 -31.59
CA ARG A 9 31.97 38.14 -31.87
C ARG A 9 32.42 37.10 -30.84
N VAL A 10 33.62 37.24 -30.31
CA VAL A 10 34.15 36.30 -29.29
C VAL A 10 33.48 36.53 -27.94
N VAL A 11 33.24 37.79 -27.55
CA VAL A 11 32.58 38.11 -26.27
C VAL A 11 31.11 37.66 -26.26
N LEU A 12 30.40 37.76 -27.40
CA LEU A 12 28.99 37.37 -27.46
C LEU A 12 28.77 35.85 -27.35
N ILE A 13 29.70 35.04 -27.89
CA ILE A 13 29.62 33.58 -27.80
C ILE A 13 30.01 33.10 -26.39
N SER A 14 30.93 33.79 -25.72
CA SER A 14 31.28 33.48 -24.33
C SER A 14 30.18 33.89 -23.33
N LEU A 15 29.36 34.90 -23.63
CA LEU A 15 28.22 35.25 -22.77
C LEU A 15 27.00 34.34 -22.97
N LEU A 16 26.83 33.73 -24.16
CA LEU A 16 25.72 32.78 -24.41
C LEU A 16 25.98 31.38 -23.81
N GLY A 17 27.24 31.03 -23.55
CA GLY A 17 27.63 29.73 -22.99
C GLY A 17 27.51 29.61 -21.47
N VAL A 18 27.38 30.72 -20.75
CA VAL A 18 27.35 30.75 -19.27
C VAL A 18 25.92 30.79 -18.71
N LEU A 19 24.90 30.98 -19.56
CA LEU A 19 23.49 30.99 -19.16
C LEU A 19 22.77 29.63 -19.31
N LEU A 20 23.47 28.57 -19.76
CA LEU A 20 22.87 27.25 -19.99
C LEU A 20 23.28 26.17 -18.98
N VAL A 21 24.09 26.51 -17.99
CA VAL A 21 24.55 25.55 -16.98
C VAL A 21 24.49 26.20 -15.60
N GLN A 22 23.29 26.24 -15.01
CA GLN A 22 23.02 25.93 -13.59
C GLN A 22 21.60 26.32 -13.18
N GLY A 23 20.93 25.41 -12.48
CA GLY A 23 19.62 25.62 -11.87
C GLY A 23 18.58 24.64 -12.42
N CYS A 24 18.78 23.34 -12.30
CA CYS A 24 18.16 22.59 -11.19
C CYS A 24 16.66 22.88 -11.02
N ALA A 25 15.88 22.44 -12.00
CA ALA A 25 14.57 21.88 -11.73
C ALA A 25 14.46 20.54 -12.47
N TYR A 26 15.38 19.62 -12.15
CA TYR A 26 14.96 18.23 -12.03
C TYR A 26 14.05 18.17 -10.78
N LEU A 27 12.88 18.80 -10.89
CA LEU A 27 11.68 18.19 -10.35
C LEU A 27 11.59 16.90 -11.14
N GLN A 28 12.31 15.90 -10.64
CA GLN A 28 11.83 14.55 -10.63
C GLN A 28 10.37 14.74 -10.24
N HIS A 29 9.49 14.70 -11.26
CA HIS A 29 8.13 14.30 -11.00
C HIS A 29 8.34 13.10 -10.09
N GLU A 30 7.99 13.25 -8.81
CA GLU A 30 7.36 12.16 -8.10
C GLU A 30 6.42 11.61 -9.14
N THR A 31 6.89 10.54 -9.80
CA THR A 31 6.07 9.68 -10.61
C THR A 31 4.85 9.56 -9.74
N GLN A 32 3.72 10.12 -10.17
CA GLN A 32 2.46 9.82 -9.55
C GLN A 32 2.49 8.30 -9.49
N GLU A 33 2.78 7.76 -8.30
CA GLU A 33 2.82 6.34 -8.05
C GLU A 33 1.37 6.00 -8.28
N HIS A 34 1.00 5.70 -9.52
CA HIS A 34 -0.31 5.20 -9.84
C HIS A 34 -0.45 4.03 -8.87
N PRO A 35 -1.39 4.10 -7.91
CA PRO A 35 -1.50 3.07 -6.89
C PRO A 35 -1.55 1.74 -7.62
N ILE A 36 -0.74 0.77 -7.18
CA ILE A 36 -0.67 -0.53 -7.85
C ILE A 36 -2.10 -1.03 -8.01
N ALA A 37 -2.58 -1.05 -9.25
CA ALA A 37 -3.98 -1.29 -9.50
C ALA A 37 -4.27 -2.77 -9.25
N ILE A 38 -5.17 -3.05 -8.32
CA ILE A 38 -5.68 -4.40 -8.12
C ILE A 38 -6.38 -4.88 -9.39
N THR A 39 -6.13 -6.13 -9.78
CA THR A 39 -6.76 -6.76 -10.95
C THR A 39 -7.71 -7.88 -10.53
N GLU A 40 -8.62 -8.29 -11.43
CA GLU A 40 -9.49 -9.45 -11.20
C GLU A 40 -8.68 -10.72 -10.91
N ARG A 41 -7.52 -10.88 -11.57
CA ARG A 41 -6.62 -12.02 -11.33
C ARG A 41 -6.11 -12.03 -9.89
N ASP A 42 -5.84 -10.86 -9.33
CA ASP A 42 -5.40 -10.72 -7.95
C ASP A 42 -6.52 -11.13 -6.98
N ALA A 43 -7.75 -10.68 -7.19
CA ALA A 43 -8.90 -11.10 -6.41
C ALA A 43 -9.15 -12.62 -6.52
N ALA A 44 -8.91 -13.20 -7.71
CA ALA A 44 -9.05 -14.62 -7.96
C ALA A 44 -7.97 -15.49 -7.28
N LEU A 45 -6.82 -14.93 -6.91
CA LEU A 45 -5.83 -15.62 -6.07
C LEU A 45 -6.41 -15.95 -4.70
N LEU A 46 -7.15 -15.01 -4.10
CA LEU A 46 -7.78 -15.24 -2.80
C LEU A 46 -9.07 -16.05 -2.90
N HIS A 47 -9.91 -15.77 -3.90
CA HIS A 47 -11.26 -16.33 -3.98
C HIS A 47 -11.56 -16.99 -5.32
N PRO A 48 -10.89 -18.11 -5.67
CA PRO A 48 -11.06 -18.76 -6.96
C PRO A 48 -12.52 -19.17 -7.18
N ARG A 49 -12.99 -19.05 -8.43
CA ARG A 49 -14.37 -19.36 -8.85
C ARG A 49 -15.43 -18.49 -8.18
N SER A 50 -15.13 -17.20 -8.03
CA SER A 50 -16.09 -16.19 -7.58
C SER A 50 -16.46 -15.24 -8.72
N ARG A 51 -17.50 -14.43 -8.50
CA ARG A 51 -17.79 -13.26 -9.31
C ARG A 51 -17.17 -12.04 -8.64
N TYR A 52 -16.55 -11.18 -9.45
CA TYR A 52 -15.84 -10.00 -8.99
C TYR A 52 -16.49 -8.75 -9.58
N VAL A 53 -16.66 -7.71 -8.77
CA VAL A 53 -17.09 -6.38 -9.21
C VAL A 53 -16.03 -5.39 -8.77
N SER A 54 -15.43 -4.69 -9.72
CA SER A 54 -14.41 -3.68 -9.45
C SER A 54 -15.07 -2.38 -8.97
N HIS A 55 -14.51 -1.80 -7.93
CA HIS A 55 -14.90 -0.50 -7.40
C HIS A 55 -13.66 0.40 -7.33
N HIS A 56 -13.87 1.65 -7.71
CA HIS A 56 -12.90 2.73 -7.55
C HIS A 56 -13.64 3.89 -6.93
N ARG A 57 -13.16 4.37 -5.79
CA ARG A 57 -13.82 5.43 -5.03
C ARG A 57 -12.80 6.43 -4.51
N HIS A 58 -13.08 7.70 -4.76
CA HIS A 58 -12.34 8.80 -4.15
C HIS A 58 -12.75 8.94 -2.69
N LEU A 59 -11.77 9.03 -1.79
CA LEU A 59 -12.03 9.29 -0.38
C LEU A 59 -12.55 10.71 -0.18
N SER A 60 -13.65 10.84 0.55
CA SER A 60 -14.04 12.15 1.05
C SER A 60 -13.03 12.67 2.09
N THR A 61 -13.02 13.98 2.32
CA THR A 61 -12.22 14.60 3.39
C THR A 61 -12.49 13.97 4.75
N GLU A 62 -13.75 13.65 5.03
CA GLU A 62 -14.16 13.04 6.29
C GLU A 62 -13.68 11.60 6.44
N GLU A 63 -13.72 10.80 5.37
CA GLU A 63 -13.19 9.43 5.39
C GLU A 63 -11.67 9.41 5.58
N SER A 64 -10.95 10.25 4.82
CA SER A 64 -9.50 10.36 4.97
C SER A 64 -9.11 10.81 6.39
N ARG A 65 -9.84 11.78 6.96
CA ARG A 65 -9.65 12.22 8.34
C ARG A 65 -9.84 11.07 9.33
N ARG A 66 -10.94 10.32 9.24
CA ARG A 66 -11.21 9.17 10.13
C ARG A 66 -10.15 8.09 10.03
N ILE A 67 -9.70 7.78 8.81
CA ILE A 67 -8.66 6.78 8.57
C ILE A 67 -7.36 7.21 9.29
N ASN A 68 -6.93 8.45 9.08
CA ASN A 68 -5.70 8.98 9.65
C ASN A 68 -5.78 9.10 11.19
N GLU A 69 -6.93 9.53 11.73
CA GLU A 69 -7.16 9.58 13.19
C GLU A 69 -7.06 8.20 13.82
N ARG A 70 -7.63 7.17 13.19
CA ARG A 70 -7.62 5.79 13.72
C ARG A 70 -6.24 5.13 13.61
N LEU A 71 -5.45 5.50 12.61
CA LEU A 71 -4.07 5.02 12.43
C LEU A 71 -3.04 5.83 13.22
N GLY A 72 -3.36 7.06 13.62
CA GLY A 72 -2.49 7.96 14.37
C GLY A 72 -1.41 8.64 13.52
N HIS A 73 -1.50 8.55 12.19
CA HIS A 73 -0.57 9.16 11.24
C HIS A 73 -1.26 9.39 9.87
N GLU A 74 -0.64 10.17 8.99
CA GLU A 74 -1.14 10.36 7.62
C GLU A 74 -0.91 9.09 6.79
N ALA A 75 -2.00 8.36 6.53
CA ALA A 75 -2.00 7.13 5.74
C ALA A 75 -2.77 7.27 4.42
N THR A 76 -3.71 8.22 4.36
CA THR A 76 -4.48 8.57 3.15
C THR A 76 -4.66 10.08 3.02
N ARG A 77 -5.06 10.54 1.83
CA ARG A 77 -5.41 11.94 1.55
C ARG A 77 -6.85 12.10 1.05
N PRO A 78 -7.47 13.27 1.24
CA PRO A 78 -8.71 13.59 0.55
C PRO A 78 -8.55 13.42 -0.96
N ASP A 79 -9.60 12.93 -1.62
CA ASP A 79 -9.64 12.63 -3.06
C ASP A 79 -8.70 11.52 -3.53
N GLU A 80 -8.01 10.82 -2.61
CA GLU A 80 -7.24 9.63 -2.95
C GLU A 80 -8.17 8.52 -3.48
N LEU A 81 -7.77 7.93 -4.62
CA LEU A 81 -8.53 6.87 -5.26
C LEU A 81 -8.21 5.51 -4.64
N ILE A 82 -9.19 4.91 -3.97
CA ILE A 82 -9.08 3.54 -3.44
C ILE A 82 -9.75 2.57 -4.43
N GLY A 83 -8.99 1.59 -4.88
CA GLY A 83 -9.45 0.50 -5.74
C GLY A 83 -9.61 -0.81 -4.96
N TYR A 84 -10.73 -1.49 -5.15
CA TYR A 84 -11.00 -2.80 -4.54
C TYR A 84 -11.95 -3.65 -5.39
N TYR A 85 -12.05 -4.93 -5.06
CA TYR A 85 -13.03 -5.85 -5.67
C TYR A 85 -14.01 -6.37 -4.63
N ALA A 86 -15.31 -6.19 -4.88
CA ALA A 86 -16.35 -6.91 -4.16
C ALA A 86 -16.45 -8.34 -4.72
N VAL A 87 -16.48 -9.34 -3.85
CA VAL A 87 -16.42 -10.76 -4.22
C VAL A 87 -17.69 -11.48 -3.76
N THR A 88 -18.33 -12.22 -4.68
CA THR A 88 -19.52 -13.04 -4.40
C THR A 88 -19.32 -14.47 -4.89
N ARG A 89 -19.78 -15.47 -4.12
CA ARG A 89 -19.56 -16.89 -4.45
C ARG A 89 -20.42 -17.36 -5.63
N TRP A 90 -19.80 -18.02 -6.62
CA TRP A 90 -20.49 -18.73 -7.71
C TRP A 90 -20.75 -20.22 -7.34
N PRO A 91 -21.83 -20.94 -7.77
CA PRO A 91 -23.01 -20.56 -8.57
C PRO A 91 -24.35 -20.57 -7.81
N LYS A 92 -24.42 -20.69 -6.47
CA LYS A 92 -25.65 -21.20 -5.81
C LYS A 92 -26.36 -20.39 -4.73
N ARG A 93 -25.98 -19.17 -4.33
CA ARG A 93 -26.88 -18.30 -3.52
C ARG A 93 -26.67 -16.80 -3.79
N PRO A 94 -27.74 -15.98 -3.93
CA PRO A 94 -27.64 -14.56 -4.26
C PRO A 94 -27.18 -13.65 -3.11
N THR A 95 -26.93 -14.16 -1.91
CA THR A 95 -26.89 -13.33 -0.68
C THR A 95 -25.64 -13.50 0.18
N GLY A 96 -24.60 -14.17 -0.32
CA GLY A 96 -23.34 -14.31 0.40
C GLY A 96 -22.22 -13.53 -0.28
N GLU A 97 -22.04 -12.26 0.09
CA GLU A 97 -20.73 -11.63 -0.13
C GLU A 97 -19.66 -12.46 0.59
N THR A 98 -18.61 -12.78 -0.16
CA THR A 98 -17.43 -13.49 0.35
C THR A 98 -16.48 -12.49 1.01
N GLY A 99 -16.53 -11.23 0.58
CA GLY A 99 -15.77 -10.11 1.14
C GLY A 99 -15.31 -9.13 0.06
N THR A 100 -14.53 -8.16 0.50
CA THR A 100 -13.90 -7.12 -0.30
C THR A 100 -12.40 -7.39 -0.36
N VAL A 101 -11.79 -7.38 -1.54
CA VAL A 101 -10.34 -7.59 -1.72
C VAL A 101 -9.66 -6.27 -2.03
N PHE A 102 -8.62 -5.98 -1.24
CA PHE A 102 -7.73 -4.84 -1.39
C PHE A 102 -6.33 -5.30 -1.77
N LEU A 103 -5.58 -4.41 -2.42
CA LEU A 103 -4.16 -4.56 -2.66
C LEU A 103 -3.43 -3.40 -1.97
N GLU A 104 -2.50 -3.72 -1.08
CA GLU A 104 -1.69 -2.73 -0.35
C GLU A 104 -0.19 -2.94 -0.63
N PRO A 105 0.52 -1.90 -1.09
CA PRO A 105 1.97 -1.95 -1.22
C PRO A 105 2.65 -1.82 0.14
N VAL A 106 3.52 -2.76 0.49
CA VAL A 106 4.34 -2.75 1.69
C VAL A 106 5.79 -2.47 1.30
N ARG A 107 6.29 -1.28 1.65
CA ARG A 107 7.69 -0.91 1.40
C ARG A 107 8.62 -1.65 2.36
N THR A 108 9.59 -2.38 1.84
CA THR A 108 10.63 -3.11 2.58
C THR A 108 12.02 -2.56 2.26
N GLU A 109 13.04 -3.03 2.98
CA GLU A 109 14.45 -2.70 2.71
C GLU A 109 14.93 -3.15 1.31
N HIS A 110 14.25 -4.12 0.69
CA HIS A 110 14.63 -4.69 -0.60
C HIS A 110 13.72 -4.26 -1.76
N GLY A 111 12.66 -3.50 -1.48
CA GLY A 111 11.70 -3.03 -2.47
C GLY A 111 10.26 -3.13 -1.97
N THR A 112 9.29 -3.02 -2.88
CA THR A 112 7.87 -3.08 -2.53
C THR A 112 7.32 -4.49 -2.68
N LEU A 113 6.62 -4.95 -1.65
CA LEU A 113 5.81 -6.16 -1.59
C LEU A 113 4.35 -5.80 -1.87
N SER A 114 3.67 -6.57 -2.71
CA SER A 114 2.23 -6.40 -2.98
C SER A 114 1.42 -7.36 -2.10
N LEU A 115 0.70 -6.83 -1.10
CA LEU A 115 -0.12 -7.62 -0.16
C LEU A 115 -1.60 -7.56 -0.56
N LEU A 116 -2.21 -8.72 -0.78
CA LEU A 116 -3.65 -8.86 -0.99
C LEU A 116 -4.33 -9.22 0.32
N VAL A 117 -5.39 -8.49 0.65
CA VAL A 117 -6.20 -8.75 1.86
C VAL A 117 -7.67 -8.76 1.49
N SER A 118 -8.33 -9.86 1.80
CA SER A 118 -9.78 -9.97 1.76
C SER A 118 -10.34 -9.66 3.14
N VAL A 119 -11.28 -8.73 3.21
CA VAL A 119 -11.99 -8.32 4.43
C VAL A 119 -13.46 -8.68 4.28
N LYS A 120 -14.10 -9.09 5.37
CA LYS A 120 -15.56 -9.23 5.45
C LYS A 120 -15.99 -8.93 6.87
N ASP A 121 -17.06 -8.16 7.05
CA ASP A 121 -17.60 -7.83 8.38
C ASP A 121 -16.53 -7.26 9.32
N GLY A 122 -15.61 -6.44 8.80
CA GLY A 122 -14.53 -5.82 9.58
C GLY A 122 -13.37 -6.76 9.96
N VAL A 123 -13.33 -8.00 9.46
CA VAL A 123 -12.27 -8.97 9.76
C VAL A 123 -11.58 -9.53 8.50
N PRO A 124 -10.25 -9.78 8.52
CA PRO A 124 -9.57 -10.47 7.44
C PRO A 124 -10.07 -11.90 7.28
N GLN A 125 -10.41 -12.27 6.06
CA GLN A 125 -10.85 -13.62 5.66
C GLN A 125 -9.74 -14.43 5.00
N ARG A 126 -8.93 -13.77 4.17
CA ARG A 126 -7.82 -14.38 3.42
C ARG A 126 -6.77 -13.32 3.14
N LEU A 127 -5.50 -13.71 3.17
CA LEU A 127 -4.38 -12.86 2.80
C LEU A 127 -3.45 -13.64 1.88
N ALA A 128 -2.78 -12.93 0.97
CA ALA A 128 -1.72 -13.50 0.15
C ALA A 128 -0.74 -12.42 -0.27
N VAL A 129 0.52 -12.81 -0.44
CA VAL A 129 1.48 -11.97 -1.14
C VAL A 129 1.38 -12.24 -2.63
N LYS A 130 1.15 -11.20 -3.42
CA LYS A 130 1.09 -11.26 -4.87
C LYS A 130 2.48 -11.36 -5.48
N ASP A 131 3.34 -10.41 -5.16
CA ASP A 131 4.69 -10.27 -5.69
C ASP A 131 5.57 -9.39 -4.79
N GLY A 132 6.87 -9.37 -5.08
CA GLY A 132 7.87 -8.51 -4.43
C GLY A 132 9.14 -9.26 -3.99
N PRO A 133 10.25 -8.53 -3.77
CA PRO A 133 11.56 -9.10 -3.46
C PRO A 133 11.60 -9.84 -2.10
N SER A 134 10.66 -9.56 -1.20
CA SER A 134 10.53 -10.22 0.11
C SER A 134 9.40 -11.26 0.15
N ALA A 135 8.73 -11.54 -0.96
CA ALA A 135 7.54 -12.39 -0.99
C ALA A 135 7.80 -13.81 -0.45
N ALA A 136 8.95 -14.41 -0.80
CA ALA A 136 9.31 -15.76 -0.38
C ALA A 136 9.54 -15.88 1.14
N ALA A 137 9.76 -14.77 1.85
CA ALA A 137 9.95 -14.78 3.30
C ALA A 137 8.62 -14.77 4.08
N VAL A 138 7.52 -14.39 3.42
CA VAL A 138 6.20 -14.28 4.07
C VAL A 138 5.51 -15.63 3.98
N THR A 139 5.43 -16.34 5.10
CA THR A 139 4.83 -17.67 5.15
C THR A 139 3.32 -17.62 5.34
N HIS A 140 2.64 -18.70 4.99
CA HIS A 140 1.20 -18.83 5.24
C HIS A 140 0.90 -18.82 6.74
N GLU A 141 1.74 -19.46 7.56
CA GLU A 141 1.58 -19.48 9.02
C GLU A 141 1.63 -18.08 9.62
N PHE A 142 2.46 -17.18 9.07
CA PHE A 142 2.47 -15.79 9.49
C PHE A 142 1.17 -15.07 9.10
N LEU A 143 0.70 -15.25 7.86
CA LEU A 143 -0.53 -14.62 7.36
C LEU A 143 -1.80 -15.13 8.06
N ASP A 144 -1.83 -16.39 8.47
CA ASP A 144 -2.97 -17.00 9.14
C ASP A 144 -3.22 -16.39 10.53
N GLN A 145 -2.21 -15.77 11.14
CA GLN A 145 -2.37 -15.08 12.43
C GLN A 145 -3.31 -13.87 12.37
N PHE A 146 -3.55 -13.30 11.17
CA PHE A 146 -4.46 -12.17 10.99
C PHE A 146 -5.93 -12.57 10.89
N LEU A 147 -6.22 -13.84 10.63
CA LEU A 147 -7.58 -14.31 10.41
C LEU A 147 -8.43 -14.19 11.67
N GLY A 148 -9.62 -13.58 11.53
CA GLY A 148 -10.53 -13.36 12.65
C GLY A 148 -10.14 -12.23 13.60
N ARG A 149 -9.03 -11.51 13.36
CA ARG A 149 -8.69 -10.29 14.10
C ARG A 149 -9.46 -9.09 13.54
N ASP A 150 -10.14 -8.35 14.39
CA ASP A 150 -10.74 -7.05 14.06
C ASP A 150 -9.85 -5.89 14.53
N LEU A 151 -10.33 -4.66 14.38
CA LEU A 151 -9.61 -3.44 14.78
C LEU A 151 -9.37 -3.29 16.30
N ASP A 152 -10.01 -4.10 17.15
CA ASP A 152 -9.83 -4.07 18.59
C ASP A 152 -8.68 -4.99 19.05
N HIS A 153 -8.18 -5.83 18.15
CA HIS A 153 -7.02 -6.68 18.42
C HIS A 153 -5.69 -5.92 18.25
N SER A 154 -4.65 -6.39 18.94
CA SER A 154 -3.30 -5.89 18.71
C SER A 154 -2.75 -6.38 17.37
N TYR A 155 -2.12 -5.44 16.65
CA TYR A 155 -1.31 -5.68 15.45
C TYR A 155 0.19 -5.44 15.72
N GLU A 156 0.57 -5.37 16.99
CA GLU A 156 1.97 -5.32 17.38
C GLU A 156 2.62 -6.70 17.20
N VAL A 157 3.78 -6.72 16.56
CA VAL A 157 4.58 -7.93 16.41
C VAL A 157 5.51 -8.07 17.60
N GLY A 158 5.49 -9.23 18.25
CA GLY A 158 6.36 -9.54 19.38
C GLY A 158 7.83 -9.49 18.95
N ARG A 159 8.61 -8.58 19.53
CA ARG A 159 10.04 -8.45 19.25
C ARG A 159 10.89 -9.44 20.05
N ASP A 160 10.52 -9.62 21.31
CA ASP A 160 11.22 -10.44 22.30
C ASP A 160 10.21 -11.37 23.00
N PRO A 161 10.67 -12.45 23.66
CA PRO A 161 9.79 -13.35 24.41
C PRO A 161 8.91 -12.62 25.44
N ASP A 162 9.42 -11.54 26.03
CA ASP A 162 8.69 -10.71 26.99
C ASP A 162 7.48 -9.98 26.39
N ALA A 163 7.46 -9.75 25.06
CA ALA A 163 6.36 -9.05 24.41
C ALA A 163 5.03 -9.81 24.53
N PHE A 164 5.09 -11.15 24.55
CA PHE A 164 3.93 -12.03 24.72
C PHE A 164 3.28 -11.92 26.11
N HIS A 165 3.96 -11.30 27.08
CA HIS A 165 3.42 -11.05 28.43
C HIS A 165 2.85 -9.63 28.60
N ARG A 166 3.26 -8.67 27.75
CA ARG A 166 2.91 -7.25 27.90
C ARG A 166 1.77 -6.83 26.97
N VAL A 167 1.68 -7.45 25.80
CA VAL A 167 0.67 -7.15 24.79
C VAL A 167 -0.36 -8.28 24.77
N PRO A 168 -1.66 -8.00 24.79
CA PRO A 168 -2.66 -9.04 24.58
C PRO A 168 -2.54 -9.61 23.15
N SER A 169 -2.16 -10.89 23.05
CA SER A 169 -2.10 -11.66 21.79
C SER A 169 -1.29 -10.95 20.67
N PRO A 170 0.01 -10.67 20.85
CA PRO A 170 0.83 -10.10 19.80
C PRO A 170 1.00 -11.10 18.66
N LEU A 171 1.34 -10.60 17.49
CA LEU A 171 1.67 -11.44 16.35
C LEU A 171 3.08 -12.00 16.54
N ALA A 172 3.25 -13.30 16.30
CA ALA A 172 4.57 -13.92 16.24
C ALA A 172 5.28 -13.46 14.96
N PRO A 173 6.53 -12.98 15.04
CA PRO A 173 7.28 -12.50 13.88
C PRO A 173 7.66 -13.65 12.94
N ILE A 174 7.87 -13.32 11.66
CA ILE A 174 8.68 -14.13 10.76
C ILE A 174 10.11 -14.19 11.32
N GLU A 175 10.68 -15.40 11.40
CA GLU A 175 11.99 -15.63 11.99
C GLU A 175 13.07 -14.73 11.34
N GLY A 176 13.78 -13.97 12.18
CA GLY A 176 14.82 -13.04 11.77
C GLY A 176 14.33 -11.82 10.96
N ARG A 177 13.01 -11.59 10.86
CA ARG A 177 12.42 -10.55 10.00
C ARG A 177 11.30 -9.78 10.71
N TRP A 178 11.62 -9.27 11.90
CA TRP A 178 10.67 -8.53 12.73
C TRP A 178 10.14 -7.27 12.01
N GLU A 179 11.01 -6.47 11.40
CA GLU A 179 10.63 -5.22 10.72
C GLU A 179 9.68 -5.46 9.54
N LEU A 180 9.92 -6.52 8.75
CA LEU A 180 9.01 -6.93 7.68
C LEU A 180 7.65 -7.34 8.24
N SER A 181 7.66 -8.14 9.32
CA SER A 181 6.45 -8.61 9.99
C SER A 181 5.59 -7.44 10.48
N GLN A 182 6.24 -6.46 11.13
CA GLN A 182 5.58 -5.27 11.65
C GLN A 182 4.94 -4.43 10.53
N ARG A 183 5.65 -4.23 9.42
CA ARG A 183 5.13 -3.50 8.25
C ARG A 183 3.94 -4.20 7.60
N ILE A 184 3.95 -5.54 7.54
CA ILE A 184 2.78 -6.30 7.06
C ILE A 184 1.61 -6.13 8.02
N ALA A 185 1.84 -6.20 9.32
CA ALA A 185 0.78 -6.03 10.32
C ALA A 185 0.13 -4.64 10.24
N GLU A 186 0.93 -3.59 10.07
CA GLU A 186 0.46 -2.23 9.83
C GLU A 186 -0.35 -2.10 8.55
N ALA A 187 0.09 -2.75 7.46
CA ALA A 187 -0.63 -2.76 6.19
C ALA A 187 -2.01 -3.45 6.31
N VAL A 188 -2.08 -4.59 7.01
CA VAL A 188 -3.36 -5.28 7.27
C VAL A 188 -4.28 -4.38 8.10
N ARG A 189 -3.77 -3.77 9.17
CA ARG A 189 -4.54 -2.84 10.01
C ARG A 189 -5.04 -1.63 9.20
N LYS A 190 -4.21 -1.05 8.34
CA LYS A 190 -4.59 0.04 7.42
C LYS A 190 -5.77 -0.36 6.54
N ILE A 191 -5.71 -1.55 5.93
CA ILE A 191 -6.81 -2.05 5.09
C ILE A 191 -8.10 -2.19 5.88
N LEU A 192 -8.06 -2.68 7.11
CA LEU A 192 -9.26 -2.81 7.95
C LEU A 192 -9.86 -1.46 8.32
N VAL A 193 -9.03 -0.46 8.62
CA VAL A 193 -9.49 0.91 8.87
C VAL A 193 -10.11 1.52 7.60
N ILE A 194 -9.52 1.28 6.43
CA ILE A 194 -10.08 1.71 5.14
C ILE A 194 -11.42 1.01 4.89
N ALA A 195 -11.50 -0.30 5.08
CA ALA A 195 -12.72 -1.07 4.88
C ALA A 195 -13.87 -0.56 5.80
N GLU A 196 -13.57 -0.31 7.08
CA GLU A 196 -14.51 0.30 8.02
C GLU A 196 -14.99 1.68 7.55
N ALA A 197 -14.08 2.56 7.11
CA ALA A 197 -14.42 3.90 6.63
C ALA A 197 -15.30 3.87 5.38
N LEU A 198 -15.05 2.91 4.48
CA LEU A 198 -15.81 2.71 3.26
C LEU A 198 -17.14 1.97 3.47
N GLY A 199 -17.31 1.29 4.61
CA GLY A 199 -18.47 0.46 4.93
C GLY A 199 -18.51 -0.85 4.14
N VAL A 200 -17.36 -1.49 3.93
CA VAL A 200 -17.17 -2.70 3.09
C VAL A 200 -16.36 -3.82 3.76
#